data_AF-A0A9N9SAL7-F1
#
_entry.id   AF-A0A9N9SAL7-F1
#
_cell.length_a   1.000
_cell.length_b   1.000
_cell.length_c   1.000
_cell.angle_alpha   90.00
_cell.angle_beta   90.00
_cell.angle_gamma   90.00
#
_symmetry.space_group_name_H-M   'P 1'
#
loop_
_entity.id
_entity.type
_entity.pdbx_description
1 polymer ?
#
loop_
_entity_poly.entity_id
_entity_poly.type
_entity_poly.pdbx_seq_one_letter_code
_entity_poly.pdbx_strand_id
1 'polypeptide(L)'
;MSFRSPRIHIIIEFPELKLENLFAVLRRIKERDGKIFRTVILTAGDRTAKLLAYEIYKLGIRVTSVDGKRKQKRVLRASDGFNNGKFEVMIVSESGVEVETRDIKHFINYDMNLPSSLSLFKQTLKRRRFG
;
A
#
# COMPACT_ATOMS: atom_id res chain seq x y z
N MET A 1 26.55 -7.71 -3.06
CA MET A 1 25.48 -8.49 -3.76
C MET A 1 24.34 -7.54 -4.07
N SER A 2 24.12 -7.22 -5.35
CA SER A 2 23.04 -6.32 -5.80
C SER A 2 21.89 -7.14 -6.37
N PHE A 3 20.82 -7.31 -5.59
CA PHE A 3 19.55 -7.83 -6.10
C PHE A 3 18.73 -6.65 -6.62
N ARG A 4 18.84 -6.33 -7.92
CA ARG A 4 17.91 -5.39 -8.57
C ARG A 4 16.77 -6.17 -9.25
N SER A 5 15.55 -5.88 -8.76
CA SER A 5 14.20 -6.13 -9.30
C SER A 5 13.45 -7.40 -8.81
N PRO A 6 12.17 -7.25 -8.43
CA PRO A 6 11.11 -7.17 -9.44
C PRO A 6 10.43 -5.80 -9.46
N ARG A 7 10.56 -5.13 -10.62
CA ARG A 7 9.63 -4.11 -11.09
C ARG A 7 8.38 -4.82 -11.59
N ILE A 8 7.32 -4.90 -10.79
CA ILE A 8 5.98 -4.99 -11.36
C ILE A 8 5.11 -4.04 -10.53
N HIS A 9 4.37 -3.16 -11.21
CA HIS A 9 3.38 -2.29 -10.61
C HIS A 9 2.05 -2.64 -11.24
N ILE A 10 1.39 -3.69 -10.73
CA ILE A 10 0.00 -3.95 -11.07
C ILE A 10 -0.79 -2.87 -10.33
N ILE A 11 -1.41 -1.98 -11.10
CA ILE A 11 -2.34 -0.99 -10.57
C ILE A 11 -3.73 -1.60 -10.71
N ILE A 12 -4.37 -1.86 -9.58
CA ILE A 12 -5.74 -2.37 -9.53
C ILE A 12 -6.61 -1.25 -8.97
N GLU A 13 -7.59 -0.82 -9.76
CA GLU A 13 -8.54 0.22 -9.41
C GLU A 13 -9.93 -0.41 -9.31
N PHE A 14 -10.69 -0.08 -8.25
CA PHE A 14 -12.02 -0.62 -8.03
C PHE A 14 -13.09 0.47 -8.19
N PRO A 15 -14.11 0.25 -9.04
CA PRO A 15 -15.19 1.23 -9.22
C PRO A 15 -16.10 1.39 -8.00
N GLU A 16 -16.14 0.37 -7.13
CA GLU A 16 -16.94 0.40 -5.91
C GLU A 16 -16.12 -0.07 -4.68
N LEU A 17 -16.31 0.64 -3.57
CA LEU A 17 -15.66 0.39 -2.29
C LEU A 17 -16.28 -0.81 -1.59
N LYS A 18 -15.76 -2.01 -1.89
CA LYS A 18 -16.17 -3.24 -1.20
C LYS A 18 -14.97 -4.00 -0.68
N LEU A 19 -15.00 -4.34 0.61
CA LEU A 19 -13.95 -5.12 1.29
C LEU A 19 -13.73 -6.48 0.63
N GLU A 20 -14.80 -7.11 0.16
CA GLU A 20 -14.76 -8.40 -0.52
C GLU A 20 -13.89 -8.37 -1.79
N ASN A 21 -13.95 -7.27 -2.55
CA ASN A 21 -13.15 -7.08 -3.76
C ASN A 21 -11.67 -6.97 -3.42
N LEU A 22 -11.34 -6.23 -2.37
CA LEU A 22 -9.96 -6.11 -1.87
C LEU A 22 -9.43 -7.48 -1.43
N PHE A 23 -10.22 -8.26 -0.69
CA PHE A 23 -9.83 -9.59 -0.25
C PHE A 23 -9.63 -10.56 -1.41
N ALA A 24 -10.51 -10.51 -2.41
CA ALA A 24 -10.37 -11.30 -3.62
C ALA A 24 -9.05 -11.00 -4.35
N VAL A 25 -8.68 -9.71 -4.43
CA VAL A 25 -7.41 -9.30 -5.03
C VAL A 25 -6.20 -9.75 -4.22
N LEU A 26 -6.22 -9.59 -2.90
CA LEU A 26 -5.13 -10.06 -2.03
C LEU A 26 -4.96 -11.58 -2.13
N ARG A 27 -6.07 -12.34 -2.23
CA ARG A 27 -6.05 -13.79 -2.46
C ARG A 27 -5.41 -14.12 -3.81
N ARG A 28 -5.84 -13.44 -4.88
CA ARG A 28 -5.30 -13.65 -6.23
C ARG A 28 -3.80 -13.30 -6.32
N ILE A 29 -3.36 -12.27 -5.60
CA ILE A 29 -1.92 -11.94 -5.47
C ILE A 29 -1.20 -13.11 -4.79
N LYS A 30 -1.72 -13.61 -3.67
CA LYS A 30 -1.12 -14.74 -2.95
C LYS A 30 -1.04 -15.99 -3.81
N GLU A 31 -2.09 -16.32 -4.55
CA GLU A 31 -2.15 -17.48 -5.44
C GLU A 31 -1.13 -17.36 -6.58
N ARG A 32 -1.07 -16.19 -7.23
CA ARG A 32 -0.14 -15.93 -8.34
C ARG A 32 1.32 -15.91 -7.90
N ASP A 33 1.62 -15.29 -6.76
CA ASP A 33 2.98 -14.98 -6.33
C ASP A 33 3.49 -15.90 -5.19
N GLY A 34 2.66 -16.82 -4.70
CA GLY A 34 2.91 -17.66 -3.52
C GLY A 34 2.78 -16.92 -2.18
N LYS A 35 2.90 -15.59 -2.16
CA LYS A 35 2.78 -14.75 -0.96
C LYS A 35 2.34 -13.32 -1.27
N ILE A 36 1.75 -12.66 -0.28
CA ILE A 36 1.52 -11.21 -0.32
C ILE A 36 2.78 -10.53 0.21
N PHE A 37 3.37 -9.63 -0.56
CA PHE A 37 4.52 -8.85 -0.10
C PHE A 37 4.61 -7.52 -0.82
N ARG A 38 5.14 -6.52 -0.11
CA ARG A 38 5.41 -5.17 -0.63
C ARG A 38 4.19 -4.60 -1.38
N THR A 39 3.00 -4.79 -0.80
CA THR A 39 1.73 -4.32 -1.36
C THR A 39 1.31 -3.01 -0.69
N VAL A 40 1.07 -1.98 -1.48
CA VAL A 40 0.54 -0.70 -1.00
C VAL A 40 -0.91 -0.53 -1.42
N ILE A 41 -1.76 -0.11 -0.49
CA ILE A 41 -3.16 0.18 -0.73
C ILE A 41 -3.39 1.67 -0.44
N LEU A 42 -3.85 2.44 -1.43
CA LEU A 42 -4.21 3.84 -1.28
C LEU A 42 -5.70 3.98 -0.96
N THR A 43 -6.05 4.87 -0.03
CA THR A 43 -7.44 5.18 0.35
C THR A 43 -7.60 6.67 0.71
N ALA A 44 -8.82 7.20 0.60
CA ALA A 44 -9.12 8.63 0.80
C ALA A 44 -9.09 9.05 2.27
N GLY A 45 -9.48 8.15 3.18
CA GLY A 45 -9.75 8.50 4.58
C GLY A 45 -8.82 7.81 5.58
N ASP A 46 -8.35 8.56 6.59
CA ASP A 46 -7.60 7.99 7.73
C ASP A 46 -8.42 6.92 8.49
N ARG A 47 -9.75 7.11 8.58
CA ARG A 47 -10.66 6.13 9.19
C ARG A 47 -10.72 4.85 8.37
N THR A 48 -10.83 4.97 7.04
CA THR A 48 -10.81 3.85 6.11
C THR A 48 -9.49 3.11 6.18
N ALA A 49 -8.35 3.82 6.22
CA ALA A 49 -7.03 3.21 6.35
C ALA A 49 -6.91 2.32 7.60
N LYS A 50 -7.46 2.78 8.73
CA LYS A 50 -7.47 2.01 9.99
C LYS A 50 -8.43 0.82 9.92
N LEU A 51 -9.61 1.00 9.34
CA LEU A 51 -10.59 -0.07 9.13
C LEU A 51 -9.98 -1.18 8.27
N LEU A 52 -9.44 -0.83 7.11
CA LEU A 52 -8.79 -1.76 6.19
C LEU A 52 -7.64 -2.52 6.86
N ALA A 53 -6.83 -1.83 7.67
CA ALA A 53 -5.72 -2.47 8.38
C ALA A 53 -6.24 -3.50 9.39
N TYR A 54 -7.30 -3.16 10.12
CA TYR A 54 -7.93 -4.09 11.06
C TYR A 54 -8.53 -5.31 10.34
N GLU A 55 -9.27 -5.09 9.25
CA GLU A 55 -9.91 -6.16 8.48
C GLU A 55 -8.88 -7.07 7.79
N ILE A 56 -7.81 -6.52 7.23
CA ILE A 56 -6.70 -7.32 6.65
C ILE A 56 -5.93 -8.07 7.73
N TYR A 57 -5.73 -7.47 8.91
CA TYR A 57 -5.06 -8.12 10.03
C TYR A 57 -5.79 -9.39 10.50
N LYS A 58 -7.14 -9.37 10.51
CA LYS A 58 -7.96 -10.56 10.82
C LYS A 58 -7.71 -11.74 9.88
N LEU A 59 -7.23 -11.49 8.66
CA LEU A 59 -6.86 -12.53 7.70
C LEU A 59 -5.46 -13.12 7.96
N GLY A 60 -4.79 -12.73 9.05
CA GLY A 60 -3.44 -13.16 9.40
C GLY A 60 -2.34 -12.48 8.58
N ILE A 61 -2.65 -11.42 7.84
CA ILE A 61 -1.70 -10.69 7.00
C ILE A 61 -1.02 -9.62 7.85
N ARG A 62 0.33 -9.52 7.75
CA ARG A 62 1.08 -8.48 8.48
C ARG A 62 0.85 -7.13 7.80
N VAL A 63 0.03 -6.28 8.41
CA VAL A 63 -0.38 -5.00 7.82
C VAL A 63 -0.10 -3.82 8.75
N THR A 64 0.17 -2.66 8.15
CA THR A 64 0.26 -1.38 8.85
C THR A 64 -0.51 -0.30 8.11
N SER A 65 -0.94 0.75 8.83
CA SER A 65 -1.61 1.93 8.25
C SER A 65 -0.76 3.18 8.49
N VAL A 66 -0.64 4.01 7.46
CA VAL A 66 -0.02 5.33 7.51
C VAL A 66 -1.09 6.38 7.25
N ASP A 67 -1.19 7.33 8.18
CA ASP A 67 -2.07 8.49 8.10
C ASP A 67 -1.25 9.77 8.35
N GLY A 68 -1.63 10.88 7.71
CA GLY A 68 -0.91 12.17 7.77
C GLY A 68 -0.96 12.87 9.12
N LYS A 69 -1.78 12.38 10.05
CA LYS A 69 -1.94 12.94 11.41
C LYS A 69 -0.99 12.32 12.43
N ARG A 70 -0.28 11.25 12.09
CA ARG A 70 0.72 10.64 12.98
C ARG A 70 2.00 11.45 13.05
N LYS A 71 2.55 11.61 14.26
CA LYS A 71 3.90 12.15 14.48
C LYS A 71 4.92 11.45 13.58
N GLN A 72 5.80 12.21 12.92
CA GLN A 72 6.79 11.72 11.93
C GLN A 72 7.49 10.40 12.34
N LYS A 73 7.81 10.21 13.63
CA LYS A 73 8.41 8.96 14.15
C LYS A 73 7.57 7.69 13.90
N ARG A 74 6.23 7.76 13.94
CA ARG A 74 5.36 6.59 13.67
C ARG A 74 5.27 6.27 12.20
N VAL A 75 5.26 7.29 11.36
CA VAL A 75 5.29 7.19 9.91
C VAL A 75 6.60 6.54 9.46
N LEU A 76 7.75 7.00 9.97
CA LEU A 76 9.06 6.42 9.71
C LEU A 76 9.10 4.94 10.13
N ARG A 77 8.67 4.60 11.35
CA ARG A 77 8.64 3.19 11.80
C ARG A 77 7.75 2.28 10.96
N ALA A 78 6.61 2.79 10.48
CA ALA A 78 5.71 2.03 9.62
C ALA A 78 6.34 1.79 8.24
N SER A 79 6.94 2.84 7.66
CA SER A 79 7.68 2.76 6.40
C SER A 79 8.90 1.84 6.50
N ASP A 80 9.75 2.02 7.51
CA ASP A 80 10.93 1.19 7.76
C ASP A 80 10.53 -0.27 7.97
N GLY A 81 9.47 -0.52 8.75
CA GLY A 81 8.93 -1.86 8.94
C GLY A 81 8.44 -2.48 7.62
N PHE A 82 7.74 -1.71 6.78
CA PHE A 82 7.27 -2.18 5.49
C PHE A 82 8.43 -2.47 4.52
N ASN A 83 9.39 -1.54 4.41
CA ASN A 83 10.56 -1.67 3.53
C ASN A 83 11.44 -2.88 3.93
N ASN A 84 11.55 -3.16 5.23
CA ASN A 84 12.28 -4.31 5.77
C ASN A 84 11.46 -5.62 5.80
N GLY A 85 10.21 -5.61 5.30
CA GLY A 85 9.38 -6.82 5.20
C GLY A 85 8.66 -7.25 6.50
N LYS A 86 8.74 -6.44 7.57
CA LYS A 86 7.96 -6.64 8.80
C LYS A 86 6.46 -6.60 8.50
N PHE A 87 6.06 -5.71 7.59
CA PHE A 87 4.69 -5.63 7.08
C PHE A 87 4.66 -6.04 5.60
N GLU A 88 3.72 -6.89 5.25
CA GLU A 88 3.46 -7.36 3.88
C GLU A 88 2.62 -6.34 3.10
N VAL A 89 1.70 -5.69 3.82
CA VAL A 89 0.77 -4.69 3.30
C VAL A 89 0.94 -3.38 4.06
N MET A 90 0.95 -2.27 3.34
CA MET A 90 0.83 -0.94 3.93
C MET A 90 -0.35 -0.20 3.30
N ILE A 91 -1.25 0.29 4.15
CA ILE A 91 -2.37 1.12 3.73
C ILE A 91 -2.00 2.57 3.98
N VAL A 92 -2.12 3.39 2.95
CA VAL A 92 -1.75 4.81 2.98
C VAL A 92 -3.01 5.61 2.75
N SER A 93 -3.38 6.47 3.69
CA SER A 93 -4.41 7.47 3.40
C SER A 93 -3.85 8.58 2.52
N GLU A 94 -4.72 9.30 1.82
CA GLU A 94 -4.34 10.46 1.00
C GLU A 94 -3.42 11.44 1.76
N SER A 95 -3.72 11.71 3.04
CA SER A 95 -2.92 12.60 3.89
C SER A 95 -1.51 12.08 4.20
N GLY A 96 -1.25 10.79 3.95
CA GLY A 96 0.04 10.11 4.16
C GLY A 96 0.78 9.75 2.86
N VAL A 97 0.33 10.24 1.70
CA VAL A 97 0.91 9.91 0.37
C VAL A 97 2.39 10.32 0.22
N GLU A 98 2.86 11.30 0.98
CA GLU A 98 4.25 11.78 0.95
C GLU A 98 5.25 10.82 1.60
N VAL A 99 4.76 9.75 2.24
CA VAL A 99 5.59 8.81 2.99
C VAL A 99 6.41 7.96 2.04
N GLU A 100 7.71 7.90 2.35
CA GLU A 100 8.66 7.15 1.55
C GLU A 100 8.33 5.65 1.56
N THR A 101 8.28 5.06 0.37
CA THR A 101 8.11 3.62 0.15
C THR A 101 9.06 3.18 -0.93
N ARG A 102 9.71 2.02 -0.74
CA ARG A 102 10.64 1.45 -1.71
C ARG A 102 10.20 0.05 -2.11
N ASP A 103 10.61 -0.36 -3.31
CA ASP A 103 10.40 -1.69 -3.87
C ASP A 103 8.96 -2.23 -3.87
N ILE A 104 7.96 -1.37 -4.07
CA ILE A 104 6.54 -1.79 -4.15
C ILE A 104 6.35 -2.80 -5.30
N LYS A 105 5.69 -3.92 -5.00
CA LYS A 105 5.32 -4.95 -5.99
C LYS A 105 3.86 -4.88 -6.45
N HIS A 106 2.96 -4.43 -5.58
CA HIS A 106 1.55 -4.29 -5.92
C HIS A 106 1.04 -2.95 -5.40
N PHE A 107 0.29 -2.25 -6.24
CA PHE A 107 -0.34 -0.99 -5.85
C PHE A 107 -1.84 -1.07 -6.12
N ILE A 108 -2.63 -0.92 -5.08
CA ILE A 108 -4.08 -1.02 -5.16
C ILE A 108 -4.65 0.35 -4.82
N ASN A 109 -5.39 0.94 -5.74
CA ASN A 109 -6.20 2.10 -5.42
C ASN A 109 -7.57 1.62 -4.93
N TYR A 110 -7.78 1.69 -3.61
CA TYR A 110 -9.04 1.26 -3.01
C TYR A 110 -10.16 2.27 -3.29
N ASP A 111 -9.84 3.57 -3.31
CA ASP A 111 -10.79 4.66 -3.58
C ASP A 111 -10.58 5.25 -4.98
N MET A 112 -11.46 4.93 -5.92
CA MET A 112 -11.40 5.50 -7.28
C MET A 112 -11.66 7.02 -7.36
N ASN A 113 -12.23 7.63 -6.31
CA ASN A 113 -12.52 9.07 -6.27
C ASN A 113 -11.32 9.95 -5.89
N LEU A 114 -10.08 9.50 -6.13
CA LEU A 114 -8.83 10.22 -5.83
C LEU A 114 -7.95 10.47 -7.07
N PRO A 115 -8.45 11.11 -8.15
CA PRO A 115 -7.66 11.30 -9.36
C PRO A 115 -6.37 12.12 -9.11
N SER A 116 -6.43 13.13 -8.24
CA SER A 116 -5.28 13.98 -7.88
C SER A 116 -4.24 13.25 -7.03
N SER A 117 -4.68 12.50 -6.02
CA SER A 117 -3.80 11.78 -5.08
C SER A 117 -3.19 10.53 -5.69
N LEU A 118 -3.93 9.85 -6.57
CA LEU A 118 -3.41 8.77 -7.41
C LEU A 118 -2.32 9.29 -8.34
N SER A 119 -2.50 10.47 -8.93
CA SER A 119 -1.51 11.12 -9.80
C SER A 119 -0.26 11.54 -9.02
N LEU A 120 -0.43 12.13 -7.84
CA LEU A 120 0.67 12.49 -6.94
C LEU A 120 1.44 11.25 -6.48
N PHE A 121 0.76 10.20 -6.06
CA PHE A 121 1.39 8.94 -5.68
C PHE A 121 2.14 8.32 -6.86
N LYS A 122 1.52 8.25 -8.05
CA LYS A 122 2.17 7.81 -9.29
C LYS A 122 3.41 8.67 -9.61
N GLN A 123 3.40 9.97 -9.35
CA GLN A 123 4.56 10.85 -9.52
C GLN A 123 5.67 10.56 -8.50
N THR A 124 5.32 10.36 -7.23
CA THR A 124 6.26 9.95 -6.16
C THR A 124 6.93 8.62 -6.51
N LEU A 125 6.17 7.66 -7.03
CA LEU A 125 6.73 6.39 -7.53
C LEU A 125 7.67 6.59 -8.73
N LYS A 126 7.28 7.42 -9.71
CA LYS A 126 8.08 7.67 -10.92
C LYS A 126 9.38 8.41 -10.63
N ARG A 127 9.36 9.43 -9.76
CA ARG A 127 10.55 10.21 -9.37
C ARG A 127 11.61 9.35 -8.70
N ARG A 128 11.21 8.28 -8.02
CA ARG A 128 12.11 7.38 -7.29
C ARG A 128 12.48 6.11 -8.07
N ARG A 129 12.17 6.07 -9.38
CA ARG A 129 12.51 5.00 -10.35
C ARG A 129 13.96 5.12 -10.89
N PHE A 130 14.63 6.24 -10.61
CA PHE A 130 15.94 6.64 -11.14
C PHE A 130 16.98 7.03 -10.06
N GLY A 131 16.73 6.69 -8.79
CA GLY A 131 17.74 6.75 -7.72
C GLY A 131 18.45 5.41 -7.54
#